data_AF-A0A6L9KJ41-F1
#
_entry.id   AF-A0A6L9KJ41-F1
#
_cell.length_a   1.000
_cell.length_b   1.000
_cell.length_c   1.000
_cell.angle_alpha   90.00
_cell.angle_beta   90.00
_cell.angle_gamma   90.00
#
_symmetry.space_group_name_H-M   'P 1'
#
loop_
_entity.id
_entity.type
_entity.pdbx_description
1 polymer ?
#
loop_
_entity_poly.entity_id
_entity_poly.type
_entity_poly.pdbx_seq_one_letter_code
_entity_poly.pdbx_strand_id
1 'polypeptide(L)' 'MQKVIVITSNGMIGSNDKFLETEYPTLSQALKEGYKVTQVIPVVKPATTNTYYETIFILDNLR' A
#
# COMPACT_ATOMS: atom_id res chain seq x y z
N MET A 1 2.20 14.43 -11.61
CA MET A 1 3.15 14.51 -10.48
C MET A 1 3.06 13.19 -9.75
N GLN A 2 4.20 12.55 -9.54
CA GLN A 2 4.26 11.26 -8.86
C GLN A 2 4.21 11.46 -7.35
N LYS A 3 3.34 10.72 -6.66
CA LYS A 3 3.23 10.68 -5.19
C LYS A 3 3.55 9.26 -4.74
N VAL A 4 4.48 9.12 -3.80
CA VAL A 4 4.84 7.81 -3.23
C VAL A 4 4.32 7.78 -1.81
N ILE A 5 3.55 6.74 -1.47
CA ILE A 5 3.10 6.51 -0.11
C ILE A 5 3.57 5.14 0.36
N VAL A 6 4.01 5.06 1.60
CA VAL A 6 4.44 3.82 2.24
C VAL A 6 3.45 3.49 3.34
N ILE A 7 2.94 2.27 3.33
CA ILE A 7 1.97 1.79 4.31
C ILE A 7 2.57 0.60 5.03
N THR A 8 2.70 0.72 6.35
CA THR A 8 3.16 -0.37 7.21
C THR A 8 1.93 -1.04 7.81
N SER A 9 1.78 -2.35 7.54
CA SER A 9 0.70 -3.15 8.11
C SER A 9 1.27 -4.15 9.12
N ASN A 10 0.57 -4.29 10.24
CA ASN A 10 0.88 -5.26 11.29
C ASN A 10 -0.12 -6.41 11.16
N GLY A 11 0.24 -7.45 10.41
CA GLY A 11 -0.65 -8.59 10.19
C GLY A 11 -0.10 -9.60 9.18
N MET A 12 -0.55 -10.85 9.26
CA MET A 12 -0.31 -11.82 8.20
C MET A 12 -1.25 -11.54 7.03
N ILE A 13 -0.73 -11.01 5.93
CA ILE A 13 -1.45 -10.99 4.66
C ILE A 13 -1.19 -12.35 4.01
N GLY A 14 -2.24 -13.15 3.80
CA GLY A 14 -2.10 -14.42 3.10
C GLY A 14 -1.65 -14.16 1.66
N SER A 15 -0.85 -15.06 1.09
CA SER A 15 -0.30 -14.93 -0.28
C SER A 15 -1.38 -14.77 -1.38
N ASN A 16 -2.65 -15.00 -1.05
CA ASN A 16 -3.81 -14.92 -1.93
C ASN A 16 -4.81 -13.79 -1.58
N ASP A 17 -4.55 -13.01 -0.53
CA ASP A 17 -5.45 -11.93 -0.14
C ASP A 17 -5.36 -10.78 -1.14
N LYS A 18 -6.52 -10.30 -1.59
CA LYS A 18 -6.61 -9.19 -2.55
C LYS A 18 -6.60 -7.87 -1.79
N PHE A 19 -5.85 -6.92 -2.33
CA PHE A 19 -5.84 -5.54 -1.89
C PHE A 19 -7.25 -4.92 -1.92
N LEU A 20 -7.67 -4.32 -0.80
CA LEU A 20 -8.86 -3.48 -0.71
C LEU A 20 -8.46 -2.06 -0.25
N GLU A 21 -8.75 -1.05 -1.08
CA GLU A 21 -8.42 0.37 -0.79
C GLU A 21 -8.99 0.85 0.56
N THR A 22 -10.11 0.27 0.98
CA THR A 22 -10.79 0.59 2.25
C THR A 22 -9.99 0.20 3.48
N GLU A 23 -9.02 -0.72 3.36
CA GLU A 23 -8.15 -1.15 4.46
C GLU A 23 -7.05 -0.13 4.76
N TYR A 24 -6.83 0.83 3.87
CA TYR A 24 -5.69 1.74 3.90
C TYR A 24 -6.15 3.21 3.81
N PRO A 25 -6.50 3.85 4.96
CA PRO A 25 -7.08 5.18 4.99
C PRO A 25 -6.25 6.25 4.25
N THR A 26 -4.92 6.20 4.40
CA THR A 26 -3.99 7.13 3.73
C THR A 26 -4.03 7.00 2.20
N LEU A 27 -4.15 5.78 1.69
CA LEU A 27 -4.31 5.53 0.26
C LEU A 27 -5.68 5.97 -0.23
N SER A 28 -6.75 5.63 0.50
CA SER A 28 -8.11 6.06 0.17
C SER A 28 -8.22 7.58 0.06
N GLN A 29 -7.58 8.33 0.96
CA GLN A 29 -7.52 9.78 0.89
C GLN A 29 -6.79 10.26 -0.37
N ALA A 30 -5.62 9.70 -0.67
CA ALA A 30 -4.86 10.08 -1.86
C ALA A 30 -5.62 9.77 -3.17
N LEU A 31 -6.36 8.67 -3.22
CA LEU A 31 -7.18 8.34 -4.39
C LEU A 31 -8.33 9.34 -4.59
N LYS A 32 -8.98 9.79 -3.50
CA LYS A 32 -10.00 10.85 -3.54
C LYS A 32 -9.45 12.21 -4.01
N GLU A 33 -8.15 12.46 -3.82
CA GLU A 33 -7.46 13.66 -4.32
C GLU A 33 -7.21 13.63 -5.84
N GLY A 34 -7.62 12.57 -6.54
CA GLY A 34 -7.49 12.46 -7.99
C GLY A 34 -6.20 11.81 -8.46
N TYR A 35 -5.69 10.86 -7.67
CA TYR A 35 -4.55 10.02 -8.06
C TYR A 35 -5.03 8.62 -8.45
N LYS A 36 -4.23 7.91 -9.25
CA LYS A 36 -4.38 6.48 -9.55
C LYS A 36 -3.17 5.71 -9.03
N VAL A 37 -3.38 4.50 -8.53
CA VAL A 37 -2.28 3.56 -8.25
C VAL A 37 -1.70 3.10 -9.59
N THR A 38 -0.41 3.30 -9.79
CA THR A 38 0.32 2.81 -10.97
C THR A 38 1.16 1.59 -10.66
N GLN A 39 1.63 1.45 -9.42
CA GLN A 39 2.44 0.33 -8.97
C GLN A 39 2.25 0.07 -7.48
N VAL A 40 2.31 -1.21 -7.11
CA VAL A 40 2.30 -1.69 -5.73
C VAL A 40 3.54 -2.56 -5.52
N ILE A 41 4.36 -2.25 -4.52
CA ILE A 41 5.60 -2.97 -4.22
C ILE A 41 5.50 -3.51 -2.78
N PRO A 42 5.32 -4.82 -2.60
CA PRO A 42 5.40 -5.44 -1.29
C PRO A 42 6.86 -5.52 -0.84
N VAL A 43 7.12 -5.10 0.38
CA VAL A 43 8.42 -5.19 1.06
C VAL A 43 8.25 -6.18 2.21
N VAL A 44 8.69 -7.41 1.95
CA VAL A 44 8.70 -8.49 2.94
C VAL A 44 9.99 -8.39 3.72
N LYS A 45 9.91 -7.98 4.99
CA LYS A 45 11.04 -8.08 5.91
C LYS A 45 10.92 -9.40 6.66
N PRO A 46 11.96 -10.26 6.65
CA PRO A 46 11.95 -11.46 7.49
C PRO A 46 11.90 -11.01 8.95
N ALA A 47 10.82 -11.34 9.63
CA ALA A 47 10.66 -11.00 11.03
C ALA A 47 10.98 -12.19 11.93
N THR A 48 11.69 -11.94 13.02
CA THR A 48 12.07 -12.96 13.99
C THR A 48 10.95 -13.36 14.94
N THR A 49 9.89 -12.55 15.08
CA THR A 49 8.80 -12.79 16.06
C THR A 49 7.40 -12.30 15.62
N ASN A 50 7.28 -11.26 14.78
CA ASN A 50 6.00 -10.77 14.24
C ASN A 50 6.20 -10.32 12.79
N THR A 51 5.51 -10.92 11.81
CA THR A 51 5.72 -10.53 10.41
C THR A 51 5.10 -9.17 10.10
N TYR A 52 5.97 -8.18 9.94
CA TYR A 52 5.62 -6.85 9.44
C TYR A 52 5.76 -6.84 7.93
N TYR A 53 4.74 -6.35 7.24
CA TYR A 53 4.80 -6.13 5.80
C TYR A 53 4.62 -4.65 5.53
N GLU A 54 5.56 -4.11 4.76
CA GLU A 54 5.46 -2.76 4.22
C GLU A 54 4.97 -2.88 2.78
N THR A 55 4.04 -2.03 2.38
CA THR A 55 3.59 -1.95 0.99
C THR A 55 3.77 -0.52 0.50
N ILE A 56 4.52 -0.36 -0.58
CA ILE A 56 4.77 0.93 -1.21
C ILE A 56 3.80 1.08 -2.37
N PHE A 57 3.05 2.18 -2.39
CA PHE A 57 2.18 2.55 -3.50
C PHE A 57 2.78 3.73 -4.23
N ILE A 58 2.92 3.57 -5.54
CA ILE A 58 3.26 4.65 -6.45
C ILE A 58 1.98 5.14 -7.08
N LEU A 59 1.72 6.43 -6.91
CA LEU A 59 0.53 7.11 -7.38
C LEU A 59 0.93 8.13 -8.44
N ASP A 60 0.10 8.25 -9.47
CA ASP A 60 0.21 9.31 -10.46
C ASP A 60 -1.09 10.11 -10.55
N ASN A 61 -0.98 11.36 -10.96
CA ASN A 61 -2.13 12.23 -11.08
C ASN A 61 -3.03 11.74 -12.23
N LEU A 62 -4.35 11.92 -12.09
CA LEU A 62 -5.32 11.64 -13.16
C LEU A 62 -5.35 12.74 -14.24
N ARG A 63 -4.64 13.85 -14.04
CA ARG A 63 -4.50 14.95 -15.01
C ARG A 63 -3.54 14.66 -16.15
#